data_AF-A0A7W4H4K7-F1
#
_entry.id   AF-A0A7W4H4K7-F1
#
_cell.length_a   1.000
_cell.length_b   1.000
_cell.length_c   1.000
_cell.angle_alpha   90.00
_cell.angle_beta   90.00
_cell.angle_gamma   90.00
#
_symmetry.space_group_name_H-M   'P 1'
#
loop_
_entity.id
_entity.type
_entity.pdbx_description
1 polymer ?
#
loop_
_entity_poly.entity_id
_entity_poly.type
_entity_poly.pdbx_seq_one_letter_code
_entity_poly.pdbx_strand_id
1 'polypeptide(L)'
;MRWLFLLLLVLNLFYYVWHQQQAPLRVKEVEPMSLYRGQQQNIRLLSEADREQERREVVTPEVPAGVTETCLFLGSFQQESAARQVEQRLMSLDIQGEVRAVDAAAGLDYWVYLPPLASRQASLRQLKELQARKIDSYIITQGDLANGISLGIFPRDDSAQSVMRRLADAGYEPLLRELPRAQRSYWVRIAPQSRRLADDYLLQQLASDFKGLQHQLMPCEDVATLR
;
A
#
# COMPACT_ATOMS: atom_id res chain seq x y z
N MET A 1 -37.70 25.16 23.10
CA MET A 1 -36.55 25.60 22.28
C MET A 1 -35.28 25.85 23.09
N ARG A 2 -35.27 26.71 24.12
CA ARG A 2 -34.06 27.03 24.91
C ARG A 2 -33.43 25.83 25.66
N TRP A 3 -34.26 24.94 26.18
CA TRP A 3 -33.79 23.75 26.92
C TRP A 3 -33.10 22.72 26.03
N LEU A 4 -33.56 22.59 24.78
CA LEU A 4 -32.98 21.70 23.79
C LEU A 4 -31.58 22.19 23.36
N PHE A 5 -31.43 23.52 23.24
CA PHE A 5 -30.13 24.15 22.99
C PHE A 5 -29.15 23.93 24.14
N LEU A 6 -29.59 24.12 25.39
CA LEU A 6 -28.73 23.87 26.57
C LEU A 6 -28.31 22.41 26.68
N LEU A 7 -29.21 21.47 26.38
CA LEU A 7 -28.90 20.03 26.37
C LEU A 7 -27.85 19.69 25.31
N LEU A 8 -28.00 20.22 24.08
CA LEU A 8 -27.03 20.01 23.01
C LEU A 8 -25.66 20.62 23.33
N LEU A 9 -25.64 21.77 24.00
CA LEU A 9 -24.40 22.45 24.40
C LEU A 9 -23.65 21.65 25.46
N VAL A 10 -24.36 21.15 26.49
CA VAL A 10 -23.77 20.28 27.52
C VAL A 10 -23.25 18.97 26.91
N LEU A 11 -23.99 18.36 25.99
CA LEU A 11 -23.59 17.11 25.34
C LEU A 11 -22.33 17.29 24.47
N ASN A 12 -22.22 18.39 23.73
CA ASN A 12 -21.02 18.71 22.95
C ASN A 12 -19.82 19.01 23.85
N LEU A 13 -20.03 19.72 24.97
CA LEU A 13 -18.96 20.00 25.94
C LEU A 13 -18.44 18.70 26.57
N PHE A 14 -19.34 17.79 26.93
CA PHE A 14 -18.99 16.48 27.47
C PHE A 14 -18.23 15.64 26.43
N TYR A 15 -18.70 15.63 25.19
CA TYR A 15 -18.01 14.96 24.08
C TYR A 15 -16.59 15.52 23.86
N TYR A 16 -16.45 16.85 23.87
CA TYR A 16 -15.16 17.52 23.71
C TYR A 16 -14.18 17.16 24.84
N VAL A 17 -14.61 17.25 26.09
CA VAL A 17 -13.78 16.90 27.26
C VAL A 17 -13.43 15.42 27.27
N TRP A 18 -14.37 14.54 26.92
CA TRP A 18 -14.12 13.10 26.79
C TRP A 18 -13.07 12.79 25.72
N HIS A 19 -13.17 13.43 24.55
CA HIS A 19 -12.20 13.28 23.48
C HIS A 19 -10.82 13.81 23.90
N GLN A 20 -10.76 14.91 24.65
CA GLN A 20 -9.51 15.49 25.12
C GLN A 20 -8.84 14.66 26.24
N GLN A 21 -9.62 13.87 27.00
CA GLN A 21 -9.13 12.93 28.00
C GLN A 21 -8.68 11.58 27.44
N GLN A 22 -8.96 11.27 26.16
CA GLN A 22 -8.31 10.17 25.45
C GLN A 22 -6.87 10.58 25.12
N ALA A 23 -6.04 10.67 26.16
CA ALA A 23 -4.60 10.80 26.03
C ALA A 23 -4.08 9.62 25.19
N PRO A 24 -3.18 9.84 24.21
CA PRO A 24 -2.48 8.74 23.58
C PRO A 24 -1.78 7.98 24.70
N LEU A 25 -2.04 6.67 24.79
CA LEU A 25 -1.33 5.76 25.68
C LEU A 25 0.14 6.12 25.59
N ARG A 26 0.69 6.75 26.64
CA ARG A 26 2.12 6.96 26.76
C ARG A 26 2.72 5.57 26.68
N VAL A 27 3.28 5.25 25.52
CA VAL A 27 4.16 4.11 25.35
C VAL A 27 5.17 4.25 26.47
N LYS A 28 5.06 3.34 27.44
CA LYS A 28 6.00 3.19 28.52
C LYS A 28 7.37 3.17 27.85
N GLU A 29 8.15 4.23 28.09
CA GLU A 29 9.53 4.34 27.62
C GLU A 29 10.23 3.08 28.10
N VAL A 30 10.37 2.12 27.20
CA VAL A 30 11.22 0.97 27.43
C VAL A 30 12.61 1.56 27.38
N GLU A 31 13.30 1.57 28.51
CA GLU A 31 14.70 1.96 28.60
C GLU A 31 15.43 1.35 27.40
N PRO A 32 16.14 2.17 26.59
CA PRO A 32 16.93 1.60 25.53
C PRO A 32 17.97 0.70 26.20
N MET A 33 17.90 -0.60 25.92
CA MET A 33 18.96 -1.56 26.17
C MET A 33 20.23 -1.06 25.49
N SER A 34 20.98 -0.22 26.19
CA SER A 34 22.29 0.31 25.82
C SER A 34 23.42 -0.67 26.19
N LEU A 35 23.07 -1.92 26.51
CA LEU A 35 24.00 -2.99 26.89
C LEU A 35 24.20 -4.07 25.81
N TYR A 36 23.93 -3.76 24.54
CA TYR A 36 24.37 -4.60 23.42
C TYR A 36 25.17 -3.79 22.38
N ARG A 37 26.14 -3.00 22.85
CA ARG A 37 27.20 -2.41 22.01
C ARG A 37 28.46 -3.31 22.02
N GLY A 38 28.26 -4.63 22.00
CA GLY A 38 29.32 -5.62 22.12
C GLY A 38 29.55 -6.50 20.90
N GLN A 39 28.76 -6.39 19.83
CA GLN A 39 28.90 -7.32 18.70
C GLN A 39 28.36 -6.82 17.36
N GLN A 40 28.64 -5.56 17.01
CA GLN A 40 28.77 -5.20 15.58
C GLN A 40 30.22 -5.43 15.17
N GLN A 41 30.63 -6.70 15.10
CA GLN A 41 31.74 -7.07 14.25
C GLN A 41 31.19 -7.09 12.82
N ASN A 42 31.48 -6.02 12.10
CA ASN A 42 31.30 -5.95 10.65
C ASN A 42 31.84 -7.23 10.03
N ILE A 43 31.00 -7.91 9.25
CA ILE A 43 31.41 -9.03 8.43
C ILE A 43 32.32 -8.42 7.34
N ARG A 44 33.63 -8.46 7.56
CA ARG A 44 34.64 -7.99 6.62
C ARG A 44 34.94 -9.12 5.65
N LEU A 45 34.65 -8.91 4.37
CA LEU A 45 34.90 -9.89 3.32
C LEU A 45 36.42 -10.03 3.11
N LEU A 46 36.93 -11.26 2.97
CA LEU A 46 38.36 -11.52 2.75
C LEU A 46 38.93 -10.75 1.53
N SER A 47 38.10 -10.42 0.55
CA SER A 47 38.47 -9.62 -0.62
C SER A 47 38.78 -8.14 -0.32
N GLU A 48 38.41 -7.62 0.86
CA GLU A 48 38.75 -6.26 1.30
C GLU A 48 40.07 -6.20 2.09
N ALA A 49 40.52 -7.30 2.67
CA ALA A 49 41.82 -7.35 3.37
C ALA A 49 42.99 -7.28 2.37
N ASP A 50 42.83 -7.85 1.17
CA ASP A 50 43.87 -7.88 0.13
C ASP A 50 43.93 -6.62 -0.74
N ARG A 51 42.98 -5.68 -0.60
CA ARG A 51 42.89 -4.48 -1.47
C ARG A 51 43.38 -3.16 -0.85
N GLU A 52 43.73 -3.14 0.43
CA GLU A 52 44.17 -1.91 1.12
C GLU A 52 45.64 -1.53 0.93
N GLN A 53 46.46 -2.35 0.23
CA GLN A 53 47.89 -2.06 0.04
C GLN A 53 48.30 -1.54 -1.34
N GLU A 54 47.42 -1.51 -2.34
CA GLU A 54 47.81 -1.12 -3.72
C GLU A 54 47.17 0.15 -4.29
N ARG A 55 46.35 0.90 -3.54
CA ARG A 55 45.74 2.14 -4.07
C ARG A 55 46.04 3.38 -3.24
N ARG A 56 47.33 3.67 -3.06
CA ARG A 56 47.76 5.07 -2.97
C ARG A 56 47.77 5.62 -4.40
N GLU A 57 47.25 6.84 -4.52
CA GLU A 57 47.22 7.68 -5.73
C GLU A 57 45.97 7.49 -6.63
N VAL A 58 44.96 8.32 -6.41
CA VAL A 58 44.52 9.42 -7.28
C VAL A 58 43.30 10.06 -6.61
N VAL A 59 43.39 11.36 -6.31
CA VAL A 59 42.27 12.18 -5.82
C VAL A 59 41.33 12.44 -6.99
N THR A 60 40.12 11.90 -6.92
CA THR A 60 38.93 12.40 -7.65
C THR A 60 37.78 12.40 -6.64
N PRO A 61 36.99 13.47 -6.51
CA PRO A 61 35.88 13.49 -5.57
C PRO A 61 34.73 12.62 -6.12
N GLU A 62 34.76 11.32 -5.80
CA GLU A 62 33.59 10.46 -5.91
C GLU A 62 32.67 10.70 -4.70
N VAL A 63 31.47 11.17 -5.00
CA VAL A 63 30.34 11.19 -4.06
C VAL A 63 30.10 9.75 -3.59
N PRO A 64 30.01 9.47 -2.28
CA PRO A 64 29.86 8.10 -1.79
C PRO A 64 28.49 7.55 -2.16
N ALA A 65 28.44 6.73 -3.21
CA ALA A 65 27.33 5.83 -3.51
C ALA A 65 27.37 4.69 -2.48
N GLY A 66 26.47 4.75 -1.49
CA GLY A 66 26.41 3.74 -0.43
C GLY A 66 25.53 4.08 0.76
N VAL A 67 24.81 5.20 0.74
CA VAL A 67 23.69 5.42 1.64
C VAL A 67 22.46 4.84 0.96
N THR A 68 21.62 4.10 1.66
CA THR A 68 20.29 3.70 1.18
C THR A 68 19.54 4.99 0.83
N GLU A 69 19.65 5.44 -0.41
CA GLU A 69 19.18 6.77 -0.80
C GLU A 69 17.66 6.77 -0.62
N THR A 70 17.22 7.58 0.34
CA THR A 70 15.81 7.76 0.63
C THR A 70 15.34 8.93 -0.22
N CYS A 71 14.54 8.63 -1.24
CA CYS A 71 13.98 9.61 -2.16
C CYS A 71 12.68 10.20 -1.61
N LEU A 72 12.43 11.46 -1.94
CA LEU A 72 11.16 12.12 -1.67
C LEU A 72 10.20 11.83 -2.82
N PHE A 73 9.04 11.29 -2.49
CA PHE A 73 7.97 11.01 -3.44
C PHE A 73 6.76 11.88 -3.13
N LEU A 74 6.16 12.46 -4.16
CA LEU A 74 4.93 13.26 -4.08
C LEU A 74 3.80 12.54 -4.81
N GLY A 75 2.72 12.17 -4.13
CA GLY A 75 1.67 11.41 -4.78
C GLY A 75 0.58 10.81 -3.90
N SER A 76 0.31 9.53 -4.17
CA SER A 76 -0.97 8.78 -4.01
C SER A 76 -2.02 9.07 -5.09
N PHE A 77 -1.61 9.51 -6.28
CA PHE A 77 -2.54 9.76 -7.39
C PHE A 77 -3.08 8.45 -7.96
N GLN A 78 -4.37 8.37 -8.24
CA GLN A 78 -4.96 7.21 -8.91
C GLN A 78 -4.77 7.23 -10.44
N GLN A 79 -4.52 8.42 -11.01
CA GLN A 79 -4.33 8.62 -12.44
C GLN A 79 -2.94 9.18 -12.71
N GLU A 80 -2.26 8.63 -13.72
CA GLU A 80 -0.93 9.09 -14.13
C GLU A 80 -0.93 10.55 -14.58
N SER A 81 -2.02 11.01 -15.21
CA SER A 81 -2.17 12.39 -15.69
C SER A 81 -2.06 13.42 -14.57
N ALA A 82 -2.55 13.11 -13.36
CA ALA A 82 -2.43 13.99 -12.21
C ALA A 82 -0.98 14.06 -11.71
N ALA A 83 -0.26 12.92 -11.68
CA ALA A 83 1.16 12.89 -11.34
C ALA A 83 2.00 13.66 -12.38
N ARG A 84 1.69 13.54 -13.67
CA ARG A 84 2.37 14.29 -14.74
C ARG A 84 2.17 15.81 -14.61
N GLN A 85 1.00 16.28 -14.16
CA GLN A 85 0.79 17.72 -13.91
C GLN A 85 1.71 18.23 -12.79
N VAL A 86 1.90 17.43 -11.73
CA VAL A 86 2.85 17.77 -10.66
C VAL A 86 4.28 17.77 -11.19
N GLU A 87 4.68 16.76 -11.97
CA GLU A 87 6.00 16.71 -12.61
C GLU A 87 6.25 17.97 -13.46
N GLN A 88 5.30 18.36 -14.32
CA GLN A 88 5.39 19.59 -15.13
C GLN A 88 5.53 20.84 -14.26
N ARG A 89 4.82 20.90 -13.13
CA ARG A 89 4.94 22.01 -12.17
C ARG A 89 6.33 22.05 -11.52
N LEU A 90 6.87 20.90 -11.13
CA LEU A 90 8.23 20.78 -10.58
C LEU A 90 9.29 21.20 -11.60
N MET A 91 9.14 20.79 -12.87
CA MET A 91 10.05 21.19 -13.95
C MET A 91 10.07 22.71 -14.14
N SER A 92 8.93 23.39 -13.98
CA SER A 92 8.87 24.87 -14.05
C SER A 92 9.62 25.57 -12.92
N LEU A 93 9.95 24.84 -11.85
CA LEU A 93 10.72 25.29 -10.70
C LEU A 93 12.16 24.74 -10.70
N ASP A 94 12.61 24.18 -11.82
CA ASP A 94 13.92 23.53 -12.00
C ASP A 94 14.15 22.33 -11.06
N ILE A 95 13.05 21.69 -10.62
CA ILE A 95 13.07 20.48 -9.80
C ILE A 95 12.86 19.27 -10.70
N GLN A 96 13.85 18.38 -10.72
CA GLN A 96 13.80 17.15 -11.50
C GLN A 96 12.93 16.11 -10.79
N GLY A 97 11.79 15.81 -11.39
CA GLY A 97 10.87 14.77 -10.96
C GLY A 97 10.74 13.67 -12.02
N GLU A 98 10.40 12.46 -11.59
CA GLU A 98 10.05 11.34 -12.47
C GLU A 98 8.79 10.67 -11.95
N VAL A 99 7.78 10.51 -12.82
CA VAL A 99 6.57 9.74 -12.47
C VAL A 99 6.89 8.24 -12.39
N ARG A 100 6.58 7.63 -11.24
CA ARG A 100 6.69 6.21 -10.96
C ARG A 100 5.33 5.65 -10.56
N ALA A 101 4.98 4.50 -11.13
CA ALA A 101 3.86 3.70 -10.64
C ALA A 101 4.35 2.84 -9.48
N VAL A 102 3.69 2.95 -8.33
CA VAL A 102 3.96 2.19 -7.12
C VAL A 102 2.70 1.40 -6.78
N ASP A 103 2.84 0.10 -6.56
CA ASP A 103 1.73 -0.74 -6.13
C ASP A 103 1.33 -0.36 -4.70
N ALA A 104 0.15 0.25 -4.57
CA ALA A 104 -0.46 0.56 -3.30
C ALA A 104 -1.38 -0.58 -2.86
N ALA A 105 -1.31 -0.93 -1.58
CA ALA A 105 -2.29 -1.81 -0.95
C ALA A 105 -3.65 -1.09 -0.91
N ALA A 106 -4.58 -1.47 -1.77
CA ALA A 106 -5.90 -0.83 -1.90
C ALA A 106 -7.02 -1.59 -1.19
N GLY A 107 -6.67 -2.29 -0.12
CA GLY A 107 -7.58 -3.11 0.66
C GLY A 107 -7.69 -4.53 0.13
N LEU A 108 -8.80 -5.18 0.47
CA LEU A 108 -9.09 -6.56 0.14
C LEU A 108 -10.33 -6.64 -0.76
N ASP A 109 -10.29 -7.59 -1.69
CA ASP A 109 -11.45 -8.08 -2.41
C ASP A 109 -11.86 -9.45 -1.85
N TYR A 110 -13.16 -9.74 -1.88
CA TYR A 110 -13.73 -10.96 -1.33
C TYR A 110 -14.20 -11.83 -2.48
N TRP A 111 -13.52 -12.96 -2.69
CA TRP A 111 -13.84 -13.90 -3.74
C TRP A 111 -14.70 -15.03 -3.20
N VAL A 112 -15.92 -15.15 -3.72
CA VAL A 112 -16.84 -16.25 -3.43
C VAL A 112 -16.70 -17.31 -4.51
N TYR A 113 -16.48 -18.55 -4.11
CA TYR A 113 -16.30 -19.68 -5.03
C TYR A 113 -16.81 -21.00 -4.45
N LEU A 114 -17.00 -21.99 -5.30
CA LEU A 114 -17.20 -23.39 -4.93
C LEU A 114 -15.92 -24.18 -5.24
N PRO A 115 -15.46 -25.06 -4.33
CA PRO A 115 -14.25 -25.84 -4.54
C PRO A 115 -14.39 -26.78 -5.74
N PRO A 116 -13.26 -27.18 -6.37
CA PRO A 116 -13.29 -28.14 -7.46
C PRO A 116 -13.84 -29.50 -6.99
N LEU A 117 -14.74 -30.08 -7.79
CA LEU A 117 -15.24 -31.44 -7.54
C LEU A 117 -14.22 -32.50 -7.99
N ALA A 118 -14.52 -33.76 -7.66
CA ALA A 118 -13.69 -34.92 -7.99
C ALA A 118 -13.34 -35.06 -9.49
N SER A 119 -14.09 -34.42 -10.40
CA SER A 119 -13.75 -34.36 -11.82
C SER A 119 -14.20 -33.06 -12.47
N ARG A 120 -13.49 -32.63 -13.52
CA ARG A 120 -13.85 -31.47 -14.33
C ARG A 120 -15.26 -31.57 -14.92
N GLN A 121 -15.67 -32.76 -15.34
CA GLN A 121 -17.02 -33.01 -15.85
C GLN A 121 -18.08 -32.79 -14.76
N ALA A 122 -17.81 -33.16 -13.50
CA ALA A 122 -18.71 -32.90 -12.39
C ALA A 122 -18.87 -31.38 -12.15
N SER A 123 -17.77 -30.63 -12.11
CA SER A 123 -17.82 -29.16 -11.98
C SER A 123 -18.60 -28.50 -13.13
N LEU A 124 -18.43 -28.98 -14.36
CA LEU A 124 -19.18 -28.48 -15.52
C LEU A 124 -20.69 -28.77 -15.44
N ARG A 125 -21.09 -29.90 -14.84
CA ARG A 125 -22.51 -30.20 -14.60
C ARG A 125 -23.09 -29.26 -13.55
N GLN A 126 -22.38 -29.06 -12.44
CA GLN A 126 -22.80 -28.13 -11.39
C GLN A 126 -22.85 -26.68 -11.90
N LEU A 127 -21.89 -26.26 -12.73
CA LEU A 127 -21.91 -24.96 -13.40
C LEU A 127 -23.18 -24.76 -14.23
N LYS A 128 -23.54 -25.77 -15.05
CA LYS A 128 -24.77 -25.71 -15.87
C LYS A 128 -26.02 -25.63 -15.01
N GLU A 129 -26.06 -26.33 -13.87
CA GLU A 129 -27.16 -26.25 -12.92
C GLU A 129 -27.30 -24.83 -12.34
N LEU A 130 -26.19 -24.23 -11.90
CA LEU A 130 -26.17 -22.86 -11.37
C LEU A 130 -26.64 -21.84 -12.40
N GLN A 131 -26.17 -21.95 -13.64
CA GLN A 131 -26.59 -21.08 -14.74
C GLN A 131 -28.08 -21.26 -15.08
N ALA A 132 -28.61 -22.49 -15.05
CA ALA A 132 -30.03 -22.76 -15.25
C ALA A 132 -30.91 -22.12 -14.15
N ARG A 133 -30.37 -21.98 -12.94
CA ARG A 133 -30.97 -21.23 -11.82
C ARG A 133 -30.75 -19.72 -11.89
N LYS A 134 -30.19 -19.21 -13.00
CA LYS A 134 -29.84 -17.79 -13.22
C LYS A 134 -28.85 -17.24 -12.19
N ILE A 135 -27.90 -18.06 -11.77
CA ILE A 135 -26.78 -17.66 -10.92
C ILE A 135 -25.56 -17.46 -11.82
N ASP A 136 -25.06 -16.22 -11.86
CA ASP A 136 -23.86 -15.86 -12.61
C ASP A 136 -22.66 -16.64 -12.05
N SER A 137 -22.12 -17.54 -12.87
CA SER A 137 -21.10 -18.50 -12.44
C SER A 137 -20.15 -18.83 -13.60
N TYR A 138 -18.87 -18.98 -13.26
CA TYR A 138 -17.77 -19.21 -14.22
C TYR A 138 -16.83 -20.30 -13.72
N ILE A 139 -16.23 -21.07 -14.62
CA ILE A 139 -15.23 -22.09 -14.24
C ILE A 139 -13.85 -21.44 -14.04
N ILE A 140 -13.17 -21.82 -12.96
CA ILE A 140 -11.78 -21.43 -12.69
C ILE A 140 -10.86 -22.35 -13.50
N THR A 141 -10.00 -21.78 -14.31
CA THR A 141 -9.17 -22.54 -15.28
C THR A 141 -7.74 -22.77 -14.82
N GLN A 142 -7.25 -21.99 -13.86
CA GLN A 142 -5.85 -21.95 -13.46
C GLN A 142 -5.72 -21.80 -11.94
N GLY A 143 -4.52 -22.12 -11.43
CA GLY A 143 -4.19 -22.03 -10.01
C GLY A 143 -4.61 -23.26 -9.20
N ASP A 144 -4.55 -23.10 -7.89
CA ASP A 144 -4.91 -24.10 -6.88
C ASP A 144 -6.40 -24.50 -6.93
N LEU A 145 -7.27 -23.56 -7.32
CA LEU A 145 -8.72 -23.76 -7.45
C LEU A 145 -9.15 -24.17 -8.86
N ALA A 146 -8.25 -24.67 -9.70
CA ALA A 146 -8.61 -25.10 -11.05
C ALA A 146 -9.75 -26.14 -11.05
N ASN A 147 -10.71 -25.96 -11.95
CA ASN A 147 -12.01 -26.67 -11.99
C ASN A 147 -12.99 -26.32 -10.86
N GLY A 148 -12.70 -25.34 -10.01
CA GLY A 148 -13.68 -24.72 -9.13
C GLY A 148 -14.64 -23.81 -9.89
N ILE A 149 -15.67 -23.32 -9.20
CA ILE A 149 -16.67 -22.41 -9.79
C ILE A 149 -16.59 -21.06 -9.08
N SER A 150 -16.25 -20.00 -9.82
CA SER A 150 -16.29 -18.62 -9.35
C SER A 150 -17.71 -18.08 -9.41
N LEU A 151 -18.16 -17.45 -8.32
CA LEU A 151 -19.49 -16.86 -8.18
C LEU A 151 -19.46 -15.33 -8.08
N GLY A 152 -18.26 -14.74 -8.07
CA GLY A 152 -18.06 -13.30 -8.07
C GLY A 152 -16.94 -12.84 -7.13
N ILE A 153 -16.36 -11.69 -7.46
CA ILE A 153 -15.40 -10.98 -6.62
C ILE A 153 -16.09 -9.70 -6.16
N PHE A 154 -16.10 -9.47 -4.85
CA PHE A 154 -16.85 -8.38 -4.23
C PHE A 154 -15.90 -7.44 -3.48
N PRO A 155 -16.04 -6.11 -3.63
CA PRO A 155 -15.17 -5.15 -2.97
C PRO A 155 -15.49 -4.93 -1.48
N ARG A 156 -16.56 -5.53 -0.97
CA ARG A 156 -17.05 -5.39 0.41
C ARG A 156 -17.42 -6.75 0.98
N ASP A 157 -17.05 -6.99 2.23
CA ASP A 157 -17.36 -8.23 2.95
C ASP A 157 -18.87 -8.49 3.00
N ASP A 158 -19.66 -7.49 3.41
CA ASP A 158 -21.13 -7.62 3.54
C ASP A 158 -21.80 -8.10 2.25
N SER A 159 -21.33 -7.63 1.10
CA SER A 159 -21.83 -8.05 -0.21
C SER A 159 -21.52 -9.54 -0.46
N ALA A 160 -20.29 -9.96 -0.17
CA ALA A 160 -19.88 -11.36 -0.30
C ALA A 160 -20.66 -12.26 0.66
N GLN A 161 -20.82 -11.86 1.92
CA GLN A 161 -21.60 -12.57 2.93
C GLN A 161 -23.07 -12.73 2.55
N SER A 162 -23.67 -11.73 1.91
CA SER A 162 -25.04 -11.83 1.41
C SER A 162 -25.16 -12.90 0.31
N VAL A 163 -24.17 -13.02 -0.57
CA VAL A 163 -24.14 -14.03 -1.63
C VAL A 163 -23.89 -15.42 -1.04
N MET A 164 -22.96 -15.53 -0.09
CA MET A 164 -22.69 -16.77 0.67
C MET A 164 -23.97 -17.33 1.30
N ARG A 165 -24.72 -16.49 2.03
CA ARG A 165 -25.99 -16.89 2.65
C ARG A 165 -27.03 -17.33 1.63
N ARG A 166 -27.21 -16.56 0.56
CA ARG A 166 -28.17 -16.90 -0.51
C ARG A 166 -27.87 -18.24 -1.16
N LEU A 167 -26.59 -18.58 -1.32
CA LEU A 167 -26.17 -19.85 -1.90
C LEU A 167 -26.28 -21.01 -0.90
N ALA A 168 -25.99 -20.76 0.38
CA ALA A 168 -26.20 -21.72 1.46
C ALA A 168 -27.69 -22.09 1.60
N ASP A 169 -28.59 -21.10 1.54
CA ASP A 169 -30.04 -21.30 1.55
C ASP A 169 -30.52 -22.09 0.31
N ALA A 170 -29.78 -22.00 -0.80
CA ALA A 170 -30.02 -22.78 -2.01
C ALA A 170 -29.40 -24.19 -1.97
N GLY A 171 -28.74 -24.57 -0.87
CA GLY A 171 -28.16 -25.89 -0.65
C GLY A 171 -26.73 -26.07 -1.18
N TYR A 172 -26.01 -24.99 -1.46
CA TYR A 172 -24.60 -25.04 -1.87
C TYR A 172 -23.68 -24.71 -0.68
N GLU A 173 -22.43 -25.16 -0.75
CA GLU A 173 -21.40 -24.87 0.25
C GLU A 173 -20.33 -23.91 -0.33
N PRO A 174 -20.63 -22.61 -0.48
CA PRO A 174 -19.67 -21.65 -0.99
C PRO A 174 -18.56 -21.38 0.04
N LEU A 175 -17.39 -21.02 -0.47
CA LEU A 175 -16.22 -20.60 0.29
C LEU A 175 -15.86 -19.17 -0.07
N LEU A 176 -15.32 -18.46 0.92
CA LEU A 176 -14.86 -17.08 0.79
C LEU A 176 -13.34 -17.04 0.93
N ARG A 177 -12.68 -16.33 0.00
CA ARG A 177 -11.24 -16.07 0.04
C ARG A 177 -10.97 -14.58 -0.11
N GLU A 178 -10.17 -14.04 0.78
CA GLU A 178 -9.69 -12.66 0.68
C GLU A 178 -8.55 -12.58 -0.35
N LEU A 179 -8.64 -11.60 -1.24
CA LEU A 179 -7.67 -11.29 -2.28
C LEU A 179 -7.11 -9.90 -2.03
N PRO A 180 -5.79 -9.73 -1.86
CA PRO A 180 -5.19 -8.41 -1.79
C PRO A 180 -5.46 -7.62 -3.07
N ARG A 181 -6.02 -6.42 -2.95
CA ARG A 181 -6.20 -5.53 -4.09
C ARG A 181 -4.91 -4.78 -4.35
N ALA A 182 -4.23 -5.14 -5.44
CA ALA A 182 -3.16 -4.34 -6.00
C ALA A 182 -3.77 -3.17 -6.78
N GLN A 183 -3.63 -1.95 -6.27
CA GLN A 183 -3.95 -0.75 -7.03
C GLN A 183 -2.68 0.00 -7.32
N ARG A 184 -2.48 0.34 -8.60
CA ARG A 184 -1.38 1.24 -8.96
C ARG A 184 -1.70 2.64 -8.48
N SER A 185 -0.81 3.18 -7.68
CA SER A 185 -0.76 4.59 -7.33
C SER A 185 0.40 5.22 -8.07
N TYR A 186 0.24 6.47 -8.49
CA TYR A 186 1.26 7.23 -9.19
C TYR A 186 1.89 8.24 -8.24
N TRP A 187 3.21 8.26 -8.23
CA TRP A 187 4.02 9.13 -7.40
C TRP A 187 5.07 9.80 -8.27
N VAL A 188 5.43 11.04 -7.94
CA VAL A 188 6.52 11.77 -8.57
C VAL A 188 7.73 11.69 -7.65
N ARG A 189 8.76 10.97 -8.08
CA ARG A 189 10.04 10.86 -7.37
C ARG A 189 10.87 12.10 -7.65
N ILE A 190 11.28 12.81 -6.61
CA ILE A 190 12.20 13.95 -6.73
C ILE A 190 13.64 13.44 -6.71
N ALA A 191 14.45 13.91 -7.66
CA ALA A 191 15.85 13.55 -7.75
C ALA A 191 16.63 14.05 -6.50
N PRO A 192 17.54 13.25 -5.93
CA PRO A 192 18.27 13.60 -4.70
C PRO A 192 18.97 14.97 -4.76
N GLN A 193 19.50 15.34 -5.94
CA GLN A 193 20.20 16.61 -6.16
C GLN A 193 19.26 17.82 -6.00
N SER A 194 18.00 17.65 -6.41
CA SER A 194 16.96 18.69 -6.37
C SER A 194 16.17 18.72 -5.06
N ARG A 195 16.41 17.77 -4.12
CA ARG A 195 15.73 17.73 -2.82
C ARG A 195 15.89 19.02 -2.02
N ARG A 196 17.01 19.74 -2.16
CA ARG A 196 17.23 21.02 -1.47
C ARG A 196 16.28 22.13 -1.92
N LEU A 197 15.73 22.02 -3.13
CA LEU A 197 14.80 22.98 -3.72
C LEU A 197 13.34 22.66 -3.35
N ALA A 198 13.08 21.43 -2.88
CA ALA A 198 11.78 20.98 -2.40
C ALA A 198 11.66 21.20 -0.88
N ASP A 199 11.58 22.46 -0.47
CA ASP A 199 11.38 22.85 0.93
C ASP A 199 9.92 22.68 1.41
N ASP A 200 9.71 22.72 2.73
CA ASP A 200 8.39 22.53 3.32
C ASP A 200 7.35 23.56 2.83
N TYR A 201 7.81 24.78 2.52
CA TYR A 201 6.95 25.84 1.99
C TYR A 201 6.44 25.49 0.58
N LEU A 202 7.32 25.05 -0.32
CA LEU A 202 6.93 24.60 -1.65
C LEU A 202 6.01 23.38 -1.57
N LEU A 203 6.31 22.42 -0.69
CA LEU A 203 5.46 21.24 -0.48
C LEU A 203 4.06 21.62 -0.02
N GLN A 204 3.93 22.60 0.87
CA GLN A 204 2.64 23.10 1.34
C GLN A 204 1.86 23.84 0.24
N GLN A 205 2.57 24.59 -0.61
CA GLN A 205 1.99 25.24 -1.78
C GLN A 205 1.48 24.21 -2.80
N LEU A 206 2.30 23.20 -3.12
CA LEU A 206 1.91 22.09 -3.99
C LEU A 206 0.73 21.30 -3.42
N ALA A 207 0.67 21.09 -2.11
CA ALA A 207 -0.46 20.42 -1.47
C ALA A 207 -1.77 21.23 -1.55
N SER A 208 -1.66 22.55 -1.65
CA SER A 208 -2.81 23.45 -1.86
C SER A 208 -3.26 23.45 -3.32
N ASP A 209 -2.30 23.42 -4.26
CA ASP A 209 -2.55 23.40 -5.70
C ASP A 209 -3.11 22.04 -6.18
N PHE A 210 -2.69 20.94 -5.54
CA PHE A 210 -3.05 19.58 -5.91
C PHE A 210 -3.78 18.87 -4.75
N LYS A 211 -5.09 18.68 -4.91
CA LYS A 211 -5.92 17.96 -3.92
C LYS A 211 -5.44 16.52 -3.73
N GLY A 212 -5.16 16.16 -2.47
CA GLY A 212 -4.75 14.81 -2.10
C GLY A 212 -3.26 14.52 -2.33
N LEU A 213 -2.44 15.55 -2.60
CA LEU A 213 -0.99 15.40 -2.65
C LEU A 213 -0.47 14.97 -1.26
N GLN A 214 0.06 13.76 -1.20
CA GLN A 214 0.82 13.27 -0.05
C GLN A 214 2.31 13.31 -0.39
N HIS A 215 3.16 13.39 0.63
CA HIS A 215 4.60 13.23 0.44
C HIS A 215 5.09 12.12 1.35
N GLN A 216 5.96 11.26 0.83
CA GLN A 216 6.54 10.16 1.58
C GLN A 216 8.00 9.96 1.20
N LEU A 217 8.80 9.60 2.20
CA LEU A 217 10.18 9.19 2.02
C LEU A 217 10.20 7.67 1.80
N MET A 218 10.62 7.23 0.62
CA MET A 218 10.72 5.82 0.24
C MET A 218 12.11 5.53 -0.34
N PRO A 219 12.58 4.28 -0.36
CA PRO A 219 13.82 3.92 -1.07
C PRO A 219 13.75 4.37 -2.54
N CYS A 220 14.86 4.89 -3.07
CA CYS A 220 14.91 5.35 -4.46
C CYS A 220 14.72 4.22 -5.49
N GLU A 221 15.03 2.98 -5.11
CA GLU A 221 14.91 1.78 -5.94
C GLU A 221 13.90 0.80 -5.34
N ASP A 222 13.17 0.11 -6.22
CA ASP A 222 12.18 -0.88 -5.85
C ASP A 222 12.90 -2.17 -5.41
N VAL A 223 12.72 -2.58 -4.16
CA VAL A 223 13.42 -3.74 -3.56
C VAL A 223 12.91 -5.09 -4.09
N ALA A 224 11.99 -5.08 -5.04
CA ALA A 224 11.44 -6.26 -5.71
C ALA A 224 12.00 -6.43 -7.13
N THR A 225 13.32 -6.41 -7.32
CA THR A 225 13.89 -6.97 -8.55
C THR A 225 13.83 -8.50 -8.46
N LEU A 226 12.77 -9.09 -9.01
CA LEU A 226 12.77 -10.51 -9.37
C LEU A 226 13.89 -10.70 -10.39
N ARG A 227 14.95 -11.40 -9.98
CA ARG A 227 16.05 -11.85 -10.84
C ARG A 227 15.84 -13.30 -11.21
#